data_AF-A0A835HWY9-F1
#
_entry.id   AF-A0A835HWY9-F1
#
_cell.length_a   1.000
_cell.length_b   1.000
_cell.length_c   1.000
_cell.angle_alpha   90.00
_cell.angle_beta   90.00
_cell.angle_gamma   90.00
#
_symmetry.space_group_name_H-M   'P 1'
#
loop_
_entity.id
_entity.type
_entity.pdbx_description
1 polymer ?
#
loop_
_entity_poly.entity_id
_entity_poly.type
_entity_poly.pdbx_seq_one_letter_code
_entity_poly.pdbx_strand_id
1 'polypeptide(L)'
;MILGLAALESWLAVEKHVLESGSVDTVGTVGILELHPGAINSIPSKSHLEIGMLLVLDEYAFPDTRDIDEKRRNNVIEKIHQSAITIAKTRKVKVLEFRIVNQDPPAPSDESIIKAMEDASKELNLTYKFMISRAYHDSLFMARISPMGMIFIPCYKGYSHKPEEYASIEDIANGVKVLASTLAKLSMK
;
A
#
# COMPACT_ATOMS: atom_id res chain seq x y z
N MET A 1 1.97 -23.64 -23.33
CA MET A 1 2.08 -23.88 -21.89
C MET A 1 3.01 -22.89 -21.19
N ILE A 2 4.05 -22.42 -21.87
CA ILE A 2 5.20 -21.78 -21.20
C ILE A 2 4.90 -20.37 -20.63
N LEU A 3 4.02 -19.61 -21.28
CA LEU A 3 3.80 -18.21 -20.92
C LEU A 3 2.91 -18.04 -19.68
N GLY A 4 1.88 -18.86 -19.51
CA GLY A 4 1.09 -18.90 -18.27
C GLY A 4 1.95 -19.29 -17.05
N LEU A 5 2.89 -20.23 -17.24
CA LEU A 5 3.84 -20.59 -16.18
C LEU A 5 4.83 -19.46 -15.88
N ALA A 6 5.28 -18.72 -16.89
CA ALA A 6 6.13 -17.54 -16.68
C ALA A 6 5.42 -16.45 -15.85
N ALA A 7 4.12 -16.25 -16.07
CA ALA A 7 3.30 -15.33 -15.27
C ALA A 7 3.20 -15.79 -13.81
N LEU A 8 2.92 -17.07 -13.58
CA LEU A 8 2.83 -17.64 -12.22
C LEU A 8 4.17 -17.62 -11.48
N GLU A 9 5.28 -17.93 -12.16
CA GLU A 9 6.62 -17.80 -11.58
C GLU A 9 6.95 -16.36 -11.24
N SER A 10 6.53 -15.41 -12.07
CA SER A 10 6.72 -13.98 -11.80
C SER A 10 5.91 -13.54 -10.59
N TRP A 11 4.70 -14.06 -10.42
CA TRP A 11 3.89 -13.84 -9.21
C TRP A 11 4.62 -14.36 -7.96
N LEU A 12 5.03 -15.62 -7.96
CA LEU A 12 5.74 -16.21 -6.81
C LEU A 12 7.07 -15.48 -6.52
N ALA A 13 7.73 -14.93 -7.55
CA ALA A 13 8.92 -14.12 -7.36
C ALA A 13 8.62 -12.81 -6.60
N VAL A 14 7.45 -12.19 -6.80
CA VAL A 14 7.01 -11.03 -6.01
C VAL A 14 6.94 -11.38 -4.53
N GLU A 15 6.19 -12.41 -4.18
CA GLU A 15 6.05 -12.88 -2.80
C GLU A 15 7.42 -13.18 -2.18
N LYS A 16 8.25 -13.95 -2.89
CA LYS A 16 9.61 -14.29 -2.46
C LYS A 16 10.42 -13.04 -2.13
N HIS A 17 10.48 -12.06 -3.02
CA HIS A 17 11.32 -10.88 -2.81
C HIS A 17 10.81 -9.95 -1.72
N VAL A 18 9.48 -9.90 -1.51
CA VAL A 18 8.86 -9.23 -0.37
C VAL A 18 9.30 -9.88 0.94
N LEU A 19 9.18 -11.20 1.05
CA LEU A 19 9.58 -11.95 2.26
C LEU A 19 11.09 -11.85 2.53
N GLU A 20 11.92 -11.89 1.47
CA GLU A 20 13.37 -11.70 1.56
C GLU A 20 13.80 -10.31 2.04
N SER A 21 12.90 -9.32 2.06
CA SER A 21 13.20 -8.01 2.64
C SER A 21 13.44 -8.07 4.16
N GLY A 22 12.94 -9.12 4.82
CA GLY A 22 13.05 -9.32 6.26
C GLY A 22 12.24 -8.34 7.12
N SER A 23 11.36 -7.54 6.51
CA SER A 23 10.53 -6.57 7.22
C SER A 23 9.05 -6.87 7.06
N VAL A 24 8.32 -6.82 8.18
CA VAL A 24 6.84 -6.91 8.20
C VAL A 24 6.16 -5.71 7.54
N ASP A 25 6.90 -4.62 7.31
CA ASP A 25 6.37 -3.42 6.67
C ASP A 25 6.45 -3.49 5.14
N THR A 26 7.19 -4.45 4.59
CA THR A 26 7.22 -4.69 3.15
C THR A 26 6.04 -5.58 2.77
N VAL A 27 5.15 -5.12 1.88
CA VAL A 27 4.28 -6.03 1.13
C VAL A 27 4.36 -5.79 -0.37
N GLY A 28 3.86 -6.76 -1.12
CA GLY A 28 3.73 -6.68 -2.56
C GLY A 28 2.80 -7.77 -3.06
N THR A 29 2.00 -7.42 -4.05
CA THR A 29 0.87 -8.24 -4.49
C THR A 29 0.73 -8.13 -6.00
N VAL A 30 0.41 -9.25 -6.62
CA VAL A 30 -0.13 -9.26 -7.98
C VAL A 30 -1.64 -9.14 -7.87
N GLY A 31 -2.15 -7.91 -8.00
CA GLY A 31 -3.58 -7.63 -7.89
C GLY A 31 -4.36 -8.03 -9.14
N ILE A 32 -3.68 -8.05 -10.30
CA ILE A 32 -4.25 -8.42 -11.60
C ILE A 32 -3.30 -9.37 -12.30
N LEU A 33 -3.84 -10.51 -12.76
CA LEU A 33 -3.18 -11.40 -13.70
C LEU A 33 -4.18 -11.78 -14.80
N GLU A 34 -3.85 -11.41 -16.03
CA GLU A 34 -4.67 -11.73 -17.21
C GLU A 34 -3.88 -12.62 -18.17
N LEU A 35 -4.58 -13.58 -18.78
CA LEU A 35 -4.02 -14.47 -19.80
C LEU A 35 -4.80 -14.30 -21.10
N HIS A 36 -4.10 -14.07 -22.19
CA HIS A 36 -4.69 -13.98 -23.53
C HIS A 36 -4.31 -15.21 -24.37
N PRO A 37 -5.25 -15.87 -25.06
CA PRO A 37 -6.63 -15.43 -25.31
C PRO A 37 -7.64 -15.78 -24.20
N GLY A 38 -7.23 -16.45 -23.12
CA GLY A 38 -8.14 -16.78 -22.01
C GLY A 38 -9.09 -17.94 -22.31
N ALA A 39 -8.68 -18.87 -23.17
CA ALA A 39 -9.45 -20.07 -23.51
C ALA A 39 -8.77 -21.34 -22.98
N ILE A 40 -9.55 -22.25 -22.41
CA ILE A 40 -9.05 -23.48 -21.76
C ILE A 40 -8.19 -24.37 -22.67
N ASN A 41 -8.49 -24.38 -23.97
CA ASN A 41 -7.83 -25.18 -24.99
C ASN A 41 -6.83 -24.38 -25.83
N SER A 42 -6.57 -23.11 -25.50
CA SER A 42 -5.58 -22.28 -26.19
C SER A 42 -4.44 -21.93 -25.25
N ILE A 43 -3.23 -22.28 -25.66
CA ILE A 43 -2.02 -21.85 -24.94
C ILE A 43 -1.97 -20.32 -24.91
N PRO A 44 -1.77 -19.67 -23.74
CA PRO A 44 -1.64 -18.24 -23.68
C PRO A 44 -0.45 -17.74 -24.52
N SER A 45 -0.69 -16.74 -25.36
CA SER A 45 0.32 -16.06 -26.17
C SER A 45 0.79 -14.76 -25.53
N LYS A 46 0.01 -14.20 -24.59
CA LYS A 46 0.37 -13.05 -23.77
C LYS A 46 -0.18 -13.22 -22.35
N SER A 47 0.52 -12.59 -21.41
CA SER A 47 0.09 -12.46 -20.02
C SER A 47 0.37 -11.04 -19.57
N HIS A 48 -0.56 -10.48 -18.80
CA HIS A 48 -0.45 -9.16 -18.21
C HIS A 48 -0.51 -9.30 -16.70
N LEU A 49 0.39 -8.61 -15.99
CA LEU A 49 0.42 -8.59 -14.54
C LEU A 49 0.45 -7.13 -14.10
N GLU A 50 -0.43 -6.77 -13.17
CA GLU A 50 -0.29 -5.51 -12.43
C GLU A 50 0.14 -5.82 -11.01
N ILE A 51 1.37 -5.40 -10.72
CA ILE A 51 2.00 -5.61 -9.44
C ILE A 51 1.87 -4.31 -8.67
N GLY A 52 1.00 -4.32 -7.68
CA GLY A 52 1.00 -3.29 -6.65
C GLY A 52 2.03 -3.67 -5.60
N MET A 53 2.91 -2.74 -5.23
CA MET A 53 3.50 -2.80 -3.88
C MET A 53 2.50 -2.24 -2.85
N LEU A 54 1.23 -2.66 -3.03
CA LEU A 54 0.01 -2.40 -2.28
C LEU A 54 -1.00 -3.50 -2.61
N LEU A 55 -1.79 -3.78 -1.58
CA LEU A 55 -3.04 -4.54 -1.41
C LEU A 55 -2.96 -6.02 -1.09
N VAL A 56 -3.48 -6.38 0.09
CA VAL A 56 -3.58 -7.71 0.72
C VAL A 56 -4.97 -8.30 0.51
N LEU A 57 -5.12 -9.64 0.44
CA LEU A 57 -6.39 -10.34 0.70
C LEU A 57 -6.27 -11.54 1.68
N ASP A 58 -6.94 -11.33 2.82
CA ASP A 58 -7.70 -12.20 3.77
C ASP A 58 -7.11 -13.11 4.89
N GLU A 59 -7.93 -13.08 5.97
CA GLU A 59 -8.11 -13.76 7.26
C GLU A 59 -7.12 -13.60 8.43
N TYR A 60 -5.79 -13.46 8.22
CA TYR A 60 -4.86 -13.44 9.36
C TYR A 60 -3.72 -12.39 9.36
N ALA A 61 -3.71 -11.40 8.47
CA ALA A 61 -2.74 -10.30 8.56
C ALA A 61 -3.34 -8.92 8.20
N PHE A 62 -3.22 -8.00 9.15
CA PHE A 62 -3.50 -6.55 9.09
C PHE A 62 -2.65 -5.85 7.98
N PRO A 63 -2.95 -4.61 7.55
CA PRO A 63 -3.29 -4.20 6.19
C PRO A 63 -2.14 -3.57 5.41
N ASP A 64 -2.17 -3.84 4.10
CA ASP A 64 -1.82 -2.94 2.99
C ASP A 64 -0.56 -2.05 3.11
N THR A 65 0.65 -2.52 2.73
CA THR A 65 1.87 -1.67 2.73
C THR A 65 2.72 -1.58 1.47
N ARG A 66 2.95 -0.31 1.08
CA ARG A 66 4.28 0.12 0.63
C ARG A 66 5.25 0.07 1.82
N ASP A 67 6.48 -0.30 1.54
CA ASP A 67 7.56 -0.25 2.51
C ASP A 67 7.88 1.21 2.91
N ILE A 68 7.92 1.47 4.22
CA ILE A 68 8.26 2.79 4.80
C ILE A 68 9.72 3.19 4.52
N ASP A 69 10.59 2.22 4.30
CA ASP A 69 11.96 2.42 3.86
C ASP A 69 12.01 2.38 2.33
N GLU A 70 12.21 3.55 1.73
CA GLU A 70 12.30 3.69 0.28
C GLU A 70 13.41 2.85 -0.35
N LYS A 71 14.55 2.66 0.32
CA LYS A 71 15.65 1.85 -0.24
C LYS A 71 15.30 0.38 -0.25
N ARG A 72 14.72 -0.12 0.85
CA ARG A 72 14.27 -1.51 0.94
C ARG A 72 13.17 -1.80 -0.09
N ARG A 73 12.21 -0.89 -0.24
CA ARG A 73 11.21 -0.90 -1.32
C ARG A 73 11.84 -1.03 -2.71
N ASN A 74 12.76 -0.12 -3.04
CA ASN A 74 13.35 -0.03 -4.37
C ASN A 74 14.19 -1.28 -4.69
N ASN A 75 14.84 -1.87 -3.69
CA ASN A 75 15.56 -3.14 -3.83
C ASN A 75 14.62 -4.31 -4.18
N VAL A 76 13.42 -4.37 -3.58
CA VAL A 76 12.42 -5.39 -3.94
C VAL A 76 11.97 -5.23 -5.39
N ILE A 77 11.68 -4.00 -5.84
CA ILE A 77 11.29 -3.72 -7.23
C ILE A 77 12.39 -4.18 -8.20
N GLU A 78 13.65 -3.88 -7.91
CA GLU A 78 14.78 -4.27 -8.76
C GLU A 78 14.93 -5.80 -8.83
N LYS A 79 14.78 -6.50 -7.69
CA LYS A 79 14.78 -7.97 -7.67
C LYS A 79 13.64 -8.57 -8.49
N ILE A 80 12.43 -8.00 -8.41
CA ILE A 80 11.27 -8.42 -9.22
C ILE A 80 11.58 -8.26 -10.71
N HIS A 81 12.14 -7.11 -11.10
CA HIS A 81 12.53 -6.85 -12.49
C HIS A 81 13.57 -7.87 -12.97
N GLN A 82 14.62 -8.12 -12.18
CA GLN A 82 15.66 -9.10 -12.50
C GLN A 82 15.13 -10.54 -12.59
N SER A 83 14.17 -10.89 -11.72
CA SER A 83 13.47 -12.18 -11.78
C SER A 83 12.61 -12.30 -13.02
N ALA A 84 11.86 -11.26 -13.42
CA ALA A 84 11.08 -11.26 -14.65
C ALA A 84 11.97 -11.50 -15.89
N ILE A 85 13.13 -10.87 -15.96
CA ILE A 85 14.12 -11.09 -17.03
C ILE A 85 14.63 -12.54 -17.03
N THR A 86 14.94 -13.08 -15.84
CA THR A 86 15.47 -14.44 -15.68
C THR A 86 14.42 -15.48 -16.06
N ILE A 87 13.19 -15.32 -15.59
CA ILE A 87 12.05 -16.18 -15.91
C ILE A 87 11.79 -16.15 -17.41
N ALA A 88 11.78 -14.98 -18.04
CA ALA A 88 11.57 -14.86 -19.48
C ALA A 88 12.63 -15.64 -20.28
N LYS A 89 13.90 -15.54 -19.90
CA LYS A 89 15.00 -16.32 -20.53
C LYS A 89 14.80 -17.83 -20.34
N THR A 90 14.58 -18.29 -19.11
CA THR A 90 14.38 -19.71 -18.78
C THR A 90 13.19 -20.30 -19.52
N ARG A 91 12.10 -19.54 -19.59
CA ARG A 91 10.85 -19.91 -20.23
C ARG A 91 10.87 -19.61 -21.74
N LYS A 92 11.97 -19.08 -22.30
CA LYS A 92 12.08 -18.74 -23.74
C LYS A 92 10.92 -17.88 -24.24
N VAL A 93 10.45 -16.95 -23.41
CA VAL A 93 9.46 -15.93 -23.75
C VAL A 93 10.11 -14.55 -23.74
N LYS A 94 9.38 -13.54 -24.23
CA LYS A 94 9.87 -12.16 -24.24
C LYS A 94 9.14 -11.36 -23.16
N VAL A 95 9.88 -10.52 -22.44
CA VAL A 95 9.29 -9.41 -21.69
C VAL A 95 8.99 -8.33 -22.73
N LEU A 96 7.71 -8.08 -23.00
CA LEU A 96 7.30 -7.05 -23.96
C LEU A 96 7.36 -5.67 -23.34
N GLU A 97 7.02 -5.57 -22.06
CA GLU A 97 6.99 -4.33 -21.30
C GLU A 97 7.30 -4.64 -19.83
N PHE A 98 8.08 -3.78 -19.19
CA PHE A 98 8.20 -3.69 -17.74
C PHE A 98 8.16 -2.21 -17.39
N ARG A 99 7.04 -1.73 -16.86
CA ARG A 99 6.80 -0.32 -16.64
C ARG A 99 6.46 -0.08 -15.17
N ILE A 100 7.28 0.76 -14.53
CA ILE A 100 6.96 1.29 -13.21
C ILE A 100 5.92 2.39 -13.42
N VAL A 101 4.68 2.15 -13.01
CA VAL A 101 3.57 3.10 -13.17
C VAL A 101 3.74 4.28 -12.19
N ASN A 102 4.10 3.99 -10.94
CA ASN A 102 4.39 5.00 -9.91
C ASN A 102 5.36 4.47 -8.85
N GLN A 103 6.17 5.36 -8.27
CA GLN A 103 7.19 5.04 -7.25
C GLN A 103 7.41 6.25 -6.33
N ASP A 104 6.38 6.59 -5.55
CA ASP A 104 6.35 7.81 -4.73
C ASP A 104 7.09 7.65 -3.40
N PRO A 105 7.95 8.59 -2.97
CA PRO A 105 8.61 8.52 -1.67
C PRO A 105 7.61 8.65 -0.51
N PRO A 106 7.91 8.15 0.69
CA PRO A 106 7.08 8.36 1.88
C PRO A 106 7.03 9.85 2.25
N ALA A 107 5.94 10.29 2.90
CA ALA A 107 5.80 11.66 3.40
C ALA A 107 5.62 11.65 4.92
N PRO A 108 6.57 12.24 5.70
CA PRO A 108 6.36 12.44 7.13
C PRO A 108 5.28 13.50 7.36
N SER A 109 4.47 13.31 8.41
CA SER A 109 3.58 14.37 8.88
C SER A 109 4.37 15.48 9.57
N ASP A 110 3.89 16.71 9.45
CA ASP A 110 4.52 17.90 10.02
C ASP A 110 4.37 17.92 11.55
N GLU A 111 5.47 18.22 12.25
CA GLU A 111 5.51 18.21 13.72
C GLU A 111 4.50 19.18 14.35
N SER A 112 4.27 20.33 13.72
CA SER A 112 3.34 21.34 14.24
C SER A 112 1.88 20.89 14.14
N ILE A 113 1.55 20.10 13.11
CA ILE A 113 0.21 19.51 12.94
C ILE A 113 0.06 18.30 13.86
N ILE A 114 1.07 17.42 13.96
CA ILE A 114 1.11 16.32 14.93
C ILE A 114 0.83 16.86 16.33
N LYS A 115 1.50 17.96 16.72
CA LYS A 115 1.31 18.58 18.03
C LYS A 115 -0.11 19.10 18.23
N ALA A 116 -0.69 19.77 17.23
CA ALA A 116 -2.06 20.26 17.29
C ALA A 116 -3.10 19.13 17.41
N MET A 117 -2.88 17.99 16.75
CA MET A 117 -3.73 16.80 16.88
C MET A 117 -3.59 16.13 18.25
N GLU A 118 -2.36 16.07 18.78
CA GLU A 118 -2.08 15.54 20.10
C GLU A 118 -2.80 16.34 21.19
N ASP A 119 -2.67 17.67 21.16
CA ASP A 119 -3.29 18.56 22.14
C ASP A 119 -4.83 18.52 22.04
N ALA A 120 -5.37 18.47 20.81
CA ALA A 120 -6.81 18.29 20.59
C ALA A 120 -7.33 16.98 21.19
N SER A 121 -6.60 15.88 21.01
CA SER A 121 -6.99 14.56 21.56
C SER A 121 -6.97 14.55 23.09
N LYS A 122 -5.96 15.19 23.72
CA LYS A 122 -5.86 15.33 25.18
C LYS A 122 -7.01 16.15 25.77
N GLU A 123 -7.34 17.29 25.17
CA GLU A 123 -8.43 18.16 25.65
C GLU A 123 -9.81 17.48 25.54
N LEU A 124 -9.99 16.63 24.53
CA LEU A 124 -11.20 15.83 24.34
C LEU A 124 -11.23 14.58 25.23
N ASN A 125 -10.19 14.32 26.03
CA ASN A 125 -10.02 13.11 26.85
C ASN A 125 -10.10 11.81 26.04
N LEU A 126 -9.59 11.82 24.81
CA LEU A 126 -9.55 10.64 23.93
C LEU A 126 -8.21 9.92 24.06
N THR A 127 -8.23 8.59 24.04
CA THR A 127 -7.00 7.79 23.92
C THR A 127 -6.48 7.87 22.50
N TYR A 128 -5.16 7.92 22.34
CA TYR A 128 -4.52 8.01 21.04
C TYR A 128 -3.14 7.33 21.08
N LYS A 129 -2.58 7.07 19.88
CA LYS A 129 -1.20 6.65 19.69
C LYS A 129 -0.66 7.24 18.40
N PHE A 130 0.65 7.43 18.32
CA PHE A 130 1.30 7.70 17.05
C PHE A 130 1.39 6.41 16.24
N MET A 131 1.14 6.52 14.94
CA MET A 131 1.23 5.41 14.01
C MET A 131 1.51 5.91 12.60
N ILE A 132 1.97 5.00 11.76
CA ILE A 132 2.19 5.23 10.34
C ILE A 132 0.93 4.87 9.55
N SER A 133 0.65 5.59 8.47
CA SER A 133 -0.29 5.12 7.46
C SER A 133 0.38 4.08 6.59
N ARG A 134 -0.29 2.93 6.44
CA ARG A 134 0.16 1.83 5.59
C ARG A 134 -0.36 2.01 4.15
N ALA A 135 -1.61 2.46 4.01
CA ALA A 135 -2.21 2.87 2.75
C ALA A 135 -1.71 4.26 2.30
N TYR A 136 -1.74 4.50 0.99
CA TYR A 136 -1.55 5.84 0.44
C TYR A 136 -2.86 6.64 0.50
N HIS A 137 -2.74 7.95 0.67
CA HIS A 137 -3.86 8.89 0.65
C HIS A 137 -3.44 10.14 -0.11
N ASP A 138 -4.39 10.99 -0.49
CA ASP A 138 -4.10 12.27 -1.13
C ASP A 138 -3.12 13.13 -0.30
N SER A 139 -3.16 12.98 1.03
CA SER A 139 -2.23 13.57 1.99
C SER A 139 -0.75 13.34 1.63
N LEU A 140 -0.39 12.20 1.02
CA LEU A 140 0.96 11.92 0.53
C LEU A 140 1.45 12.98 -0.45
N PHE A 141 0.58 13.41 -1.36
CA PHE A 141 0.89 14.42 -2.37
C PHE A 141 0.73 15.83 -1.82
N MET A 142 -0.27 16.07 -0.96
CA MET A 142 -0.47 17.36 -0.30
C MET A 142 0.71 17.77 0.57
N ALA A 143 1.43 16.81 1.16
CA ALA A 143 2.66 17.06 1.92
C ALA A 143 3.79 17.72 1.09
N ARG A 144 3.71 17.68 -0.25
CA ARG A 144 4.65 18.38 -1.14
C ARG A 144 4.33 19.88 -1.27
N ILE A 145 3.14 20.31 -0.84
CA ILE A 145 2.60 21.66 -1.04
C ILE A 145 2.49 22.40 0.29
N SER A 146 2.11 21.72 1.37
CA SER A 146 1.91 22.31 2.68
C SER A 146 2.30 21.34 3.80
N PRO A 147 2.49 21.84 5.04
CA PRO A 147 2.42 21.01 6.23
C PRO A 147 1.20 20.07 6.17
N MET A 148 1.39 18.79 6.50
CA MET A 148 0.36 17.77 6.41
C MET A 148 0.31 16.91 7.69
N GLY A 149 -0.89 16.50 8.10
CA GLY A 149 -1.10 15.47 9.12
C GLY A 149 -2.38 14.68 8.86
N MET A 150 -2.51 13.51 9.47
CA MET A 150 -3.68 12.64 9.33
C MET A 150 -4.21 12.22 10.70
N ILE A 151 -5.54 12.15 10.80
CA ILE A 151 -6.25 11.60 11.95
C ILE A 151 -6.87 10.28 11.51
N PHE A 152 -6.52 9.20 12.21
CA PHE A 152 -7.20 7.91 12.03
C PHE A 152 -8.22 7.67 13.13
N ILE A 153 -9.32 7.03 12.74
CA ILE A 153 -10.32 6.48 13.64
C ILE A 153 -10.30 4.94 13.54
N PRO A 154 -10.72 4.21 14.59
CA PRO A 154 -10.86 2.77 14.50
C PRO A 154 -11.86 2.34 13.41
N CYS A 155 -11.56 1.22 12.75
CA CYS A 155 -12.52 0.48 11.93
C CYS A 155 -12.62 -0.97 12.40
N TYR A 156 -13.78 -1.58 12.19
CA TYR A 156 -14.08 -2.94 12.60
C TYR A 156 -13.08 -3.93 12.00
N LYS A 157 -12.31 -4.60 12.88
CA LYS A 157 -11.26 -5.58 12.52
C LYS A 157 -10.20 -5.10 11.51
N GLY A 158 -10.05 -3.78 11.30
CA GLY A 158 -9.12 -3.27 10.28
C GLY A 158 -9.59 -3.53 8.84
N TYR A 159 -10.85 -3.92 8.64
CA TYR A 159 -11.38 -4.19 7.31
C TYR A 159 -11.49 -2.91 6.48
N SER A 160 -11.04 -3.00 5.24
CA SER A 160 -11.16 -1.95 4.23
C SER A 160 -11.18 -2.57 2.84
N HIS A 161 -11.69 -1.84 1.84
CA HIS A 161 -11.88 -2.32 0.45
C HIS A 161 -12.74 -3.60 0.32
N LYS A 162 -13.60 -3.88 1.31
CA LYS A 162 -14.57 -4.98 1.29
C LYS A 162 -15.85 -4.61 2.04
N PRO A 163 -16.99 -5.28 1.77
CA PRO A 163 -18.30 -4.87 2.29
C PRO A 163 -18.43 -4.81 3.82
N GLU A 164 -17.56 -5.53 4.55
CA GLU A 164 -17.53 -5.55 6.02
C GLU A 164 -16.81 -4.35 6.63
N GLU A 165 -16.26 -3.44 5.82
CA GLU A 165 -15.71 -2.17 6.29
C GLU A 165 -16.76 -1.37 7.07
N TYR A 166 -16.41 -1.02 8.32
CA TYR A 166 -17.33 -0.32 9.21
C TYR A 166 -16.56 0.52 10.25
N ALA A 167 -17.02 1.73 10.50
CA ALA A 167 -16.62 2.55 11.63
C ALA A 167 -17.87 2.94 12.43
N SER A 168 -17.78 2.91 13.76
CA SER A 168 -18.93 3.26 14.59
C SER A 168 -19.23 4.76 14.51
N ILE A 169 -20.49 5.14 14.76
CA ILE A 169 -20.88 6.56 14.83
C ILE A 169 -20.05 7.31 15.88
N GLU A 170 -19.71 6.65 16.99
CA GLU A 170 -18.87 7.22 18.06
C GLU A 170 -17.44 7.48 17.58
N ASP A 171 -16.82 6.51 16.91
CA ASP A 171 -15.46 6.66 16.34
C ASP A 171 -15.42 7.79 15.32
N ILE A 172 -16.41 7.86 14.43
CA ILE A 172 -16.54 8.94 13.44
C ILE A 172 -16.70 10.30 14.16
N ALA A 173 -17.59 10.39 15.15
CA ALA A 173 -17.83 11.62 15.89
C ALA A 173 -16.57 12.08 16.65
N ASN A 174 -15.80 11.15 17.21
CA ASN A 174 -14.54 11.45 17.88
C ASN A 174 -13.49 11.98 16.88
N GLY A 175 -13.36 11.34 15.71
CA GLY A 175 -12.49 11.84 14.63
C GLY A 175 -12.86 13.26 14.18
N VAL A 176 -14.15 13.54 14.02
CA VAL A 176 -14.66 14.87 13.66
C VAL A 176 -14.33 15.91 14.73
N LYS A 177 -14.49 15.58 16.02
CA LYS A 177 -14.14 16.49 17.13
C LYS A 177 -12.66 16.80 17.16
N VAL A 178 -11.79 15.79 17.00
CA VAL A 178 -10.34 15.99 16.95
C VAL A 178 -9.99 16.88 15.76
N LEU A 179 -10.53 16.60 14.57
CA LEU A 179 -10.33 17.42 13.37
C LEU A 179 -10.73 18.88 13.60
N ALA A 180 -11.93 19.13 14.15
CA ALA A 180 -12.43 20.47 14.42
C ALA A 180 -11.53 21.24 15.40
N SER A 181 -11.11 20.59 16.50
CA SER A 181 -10.22 21.20 17.49
C SER A 181 -8.82 21.47 16.92
N THR A 182 -8.25 20.54 16.14
CA THR A 182 -6.97 20.74 15.45
C THR A 182 -7.04 21.91 14.48
N LEU A 183 -8.08 22.01 13.65
CA LEU A 183 -8.27 23.13 12.73
C LEU A 183 -8.38 24.46 13.47
N ALA A 184 -9.15 24.52 14.56
CA ALA A 184 -9.27 25.73 15.37
C ALA A 184 -7.91 26.16 15.94
N LYS A 185 -7.11 25.23 16.43
CA LYS A 185 -5.75 25.51 16.94
C LYS A 185 -4.81 26.02 15.86
N LEU A 186 -4.85 25.42 14.67
CA LEU A 186 -3.99 25.85 13.56
C LEU A 186 -4.43 27.19 12.96
N SER A 187 -5.72 27.52 13.02
CA SER A 187 -6.25 28.80 12.52
C SER A 187 -5.94 29.99 13.42
N MET A 188 -5.64 29.77 14.70
CA MET A 188 -5.34 30.84 15.67
C MET A 188 -3.83 31.11 15.80
N LYS A 189 -3.00 30.45 14.98
CA LYS A 189 -1.56 30.71 14.88
C LYS A 189 -1.25 31.88 13.95
#